data_AF-A0A3S1XRS8-F1
#
_entry.id   AF-A0A3S1XRS8-F1
#
_cell.length_a   1.000
_cell.length_b   1.000
_cell.length_c   1.000
_cell.angle_alpha   90.00
_cell.angle_beta   90.00
_cell.angle_gamma   90.00
#
_symmetry.space_group_name_H-M   'P 1'
#
loop_
_entity.id
_entity.type
_entity.pdbx_description
1 polymer ?
#
loop_
_entity_poly.entity_id
_entity_poly.type
_entity_poly.pdbx_seq_one_letter_code
_entity_poly.pdbx_strand_id
1 'polypeptide(L)'
;MDTTIAFPLLVGLVAVALFFDFLNGLHDAANSIATIVSTRVLRPHYAVFWAAFFNFIAFMFFGLHVAETVGKGLVDVSIVTPAVIFSSL
;
A
#
# COMPACT_ATOMS: atom_id res chain seq x y z
N MET A 1 -8.27 3.31 27.09
CA MET A 1 -7.14 4.17 26.70
C MET A 1 -7.65 5.60 26.73
N ASP A 2 -6.94 6.51 27.38
CA ASP A 2 -7.29 7.93 27.33
C ASP A 2 -7.24 8.41 25.87
N THR A 3 -8.24 9.17 25.44
CA THR A 3 -8.38 9.66 24.06
C THR A 3 -7.18 10.47 23.60
N THR A 4 -6.46 11.07 24.55
CA THR A 4 -5.20 11.79 24.36
C THR A 4 -4.04 10.93 23.88
N ILE A 5 -4.02 9.63 24.20
CA ILE A 5 -2.98 8.69 23.74
C ILE A 5 -3.44 7.93 22.48
N ALA A 6 -4.73 7.64 22.38
CA ALA A 6 -5.29 6.90 21.26
C ALA A 6 -5.13 7.64 19.92
N PHE A 7 -5.35 8.96 19.91
CA PHE A 7 -5.27 9.75 18.68
C PHE A 7 -3.84 9.87 18.11
N PRO A 8 -2.80 10.24 18.89
CA PRO A 8 -1.42 10.24 18.41
C PRO A 8 -0.95 8.86 17.93
N LEU A 9 -1.36 7.80 18.61
CA LEU A 9 -1.02 6.42 18.21
C LEU A 9 -1.62 6.08 16.85
N LEU A 10 -2.88 6.44 16.60
CA LEU A 10 -3.54 6.22 15.32
C LEU A 10 -2.84 6.98 14.19
N VAL A 11 -2.50 8.26 14.43
CA VAL A 11 -1.76 9.08 13.45
C VAL A 11 -0.39 8.46 13.15
N GLY A 12 0.32 8.00 14.18
CA GLY A 12 1.60 7.30 14.02
C GLY A 12 1.45 6.00 13.23
N LEU A 13 0.40 5.22 13.50
CA LEU A 13 0.09 3.99 12.77
C LEU A 13 -0.14 4.26 11.29
N VAL A 14 -0.97 5.25 10.96
CA VAL A 14 -1.23 5.63 9.56
C VAL A 14 0.05 6.11 8.88
N ALA A 15 0.88 6.89 9.57
CA ALA A 15 2.15 7.37 9.02
C ALA A 15 3.11 6.21 8.68
N VAL A 16 3.26 5.23 9.58
CA VAL A 16 4.08 4.04 9.34
C VAL A 16 3.50 3.19 8.21
N ALA A 17 2.18 2.99 8.19
CA ALA A 17 1.51 2.24 7.14
C ALA A 17 1.74 2.87 5.76
N LEU A 18 1.60 4.20 5.63
CA LEU A 18 1.87 4.93 4.38
C LEU A 18 3.34 4.83 3.97
N PHE A 19 4.28 4.85 4.93
CA PHE A 19 5.70 4.67 4.64
C PHE A 19 6.01 3.26 4.12
N PHE A 20 5.45 2.23 4.75
CA PHE A 20 5.59 0.85 4.29
C PHE A 20 4.98 0.65 2.90
N ASP A 21 3.78 1.19 2.67
CA ASP A 21 3.10 1.13 1.37
C ASP A 21 3.91 1.83 0.26
N PHE A 22 4.55 2.96 0.57
CA PHE A 22 5.47 3.62 -0.35
C PHE A 22 6.67 2.74 -0.72
N LEU A 23 7.28 2.05 0.25
CA LEU A 23 8.40 1.15 -0.01
C LEU A 23 7.98 -0.06 -0.86
N ASN A 24 6.80 -0.64 -0.57
CA ASN A 24 6.23 -1.72 -1.37
C ASN A 24 5.93 -1.24 -2.80
N GLY A 25 5.34 -0.06 -2.95
CA GLY A 25 5.06 0.56 -4.24
C GLY A 25 6.33 0.79 -5.07
N LEU A 26 7.47 1.15 -4.45
CA LEU A 26 8.75 1.27 -5.15
C LEU A 26 9.23 -0.06 -5.72
N HIS A 27 9.13 -1.14 -4.93
CA HIS A 27 9.51 -2.48 -5.36
C HIS A 27 8.60 -2.99 -6.49
N ASP A 28 7.29 -2.77 -6.37
CA ASP A 28 6.31 -3.18 -7.38
C ASP A 28 6.40 -2.35 -8.66
N ALA A 29 6.74 -1.06 -8.54
CA ALA A 29 7.03 -0.22 -9.70
C ALA A 29 8.21 -0.77 -10.50
N ALA A 30 9.28 -1.24 -9.84
CA ALA A 30 10.43 -1.84 -10.52
C ALA A 30 10.02 -3.07 -11.34
N ASN A 31 9.19 -3.95 -10.77
CA ASN A 31 8.65 -5.12 -11.48
C ASN A 31 7.77 -4.73 -12.68
N SER A 32 6.96 -3.68 -12.53
CA SER A 32 6.03 -3.22 -13.56
C SER A 32 6.72 -2.52 -14.74
N ILE A 33 7.86 -1.85 -14.52
CA ILE A 33 8.57 -1.08 -15.55
C ILE A 33 9.78 -1.80 -16.16
N ALA A 34 10.24 -2.90 -15.56
CA ALA A 34 11.45 -3.61 -15.99
C ALA A 34 11.44 -3.91 -17.49
N THR A 35 10.34 -4.42 -18.02
CA THR A 35 10.21 -4.77 -19.44
C THR A 35 10.24 -3.54 -20.35
N ILE A 36 9.48 -2.49 -20.03
CA ILE A 36 9.34 -1.30 -20.91
C ILE A 36 10.62 -0.45 -20.94
N VAL A 37 11.36 -0.45 -19.82
CA VAL A 37 12.66 0.23 -19.71
C VAL A 37 13.76 -0.59 -20.37
N SER A 38 13.80 -1.92 -20.17
CA SER A 38 14.81 -2.80 -20.77
C SER A 38 14.71 -2.85 -22.30
N THR A 39 13.47 -2.86 -22.83
CA THR A 39 13.19 -2.76 -24.27
C THR A 39 13.35 -1.35 -24.85
N ARG A 40 13.65 -0.36 -24.00
CA ARG A 40 13.83 1.05 -24.38
C ARG A 40 12.61 1.71 -25.02
N VAL A 41 11.41 1.19 -24.76
CA VAL A 41 10.15 1.78 -25.22
C VAL A 41 9.87 3.11 -24.50
N LEU A 42 10.18 3.19 -23.20
CA LEU A 42 10.08 4.41 -22.41
C LEU A 42 11.38 4.70 -21.66
N ARG A 43 11.68 5.98 -21.44
CA ARG A 43 12.74 6.40 -20.51
C ARG A 43 12.32 6.08 -19.07
N PRO A 44 13.26 5.75 -18.17
CA PRO A 44 12.96 5.35 -16.79
C PRO A 44 12.02 6.29 -16.04
N HIS A 45 12.23 7.60 -16.15
CA HIS A 45 11.38 8.60 -15.47
C HIS A 45 9.91 8.54 -15.91
N TYR A 46 9.66 8.37 -17.21
CA TYR A 46 8.30 8.26 -17.73
C TYR A 46 7.67 6.92 -17.38
N ALA A 47 8.47 5.84 -17.33
CA ALA A 47 7.98 4.53 -16.93
C ALA A 47 7.54 4.52 -15.45
N VAL A 48 8.31 5.15 -14.56
CA VAL A 48 7.91 5.31 -13.14
C VAL A 48 6.63 6.13 -13.02
N PHE A 49 6.51 7.25 -13.74
CA PHE A 49 5.30 8.07 -13.71
C PHE A 49 4.07 7.29 -14.23
N TRP A 50 4.27 6.49 -15.28
CA TRP A 50 3.24 5.58 -15.81
C TRP A 50 2.81 4.54 -14.77
N ALA A 51 3.76 3.85 -14.14
CA ALA A 51 3.46 2.87 -13.10
C ALA A 51 2.72 3.50 -11.91
N ALA A 52 3.17 4.65 -11.41
CA ALA A 52 2.52 5.36 -10.32
C ALA A 52 1.07 5.76 -10.67
N PHE A 53 0.84 6.29 -11.87
CA PHE A 53 -0.50 6.68 -12.32
C PHE A 53 -1.46 5.50 -12.38
N PHE A 54 -1.06 4.39 -13.02
CA PHE A 54 -1.94 3.22 -13.15
C PHE A 54 -2.13 2.47 -11.84
N ASN A 55 -1.11 2.40 -10.99
CA ASN A 55 -1.22 1.81 -9.65
C ASN A 55 -2.22 2.62 -8.80
N PHE A 56 -2.17 3.95 -8.86
CA PHE A 56 -3.10 4.81 -8.13
C PHE A 56 -4.53 4.77 -8.70
N ILE A 57 -4.72 4.81 -10.02
CA ILE A 57 -6.07 4.91 -10.59
C ILE A 57 -6.84 3.58 -10.57
N ALA A 58 -6.15 2.44 -10.41
CA ALA A 58 -6.76 1.12 -10.51
C ALA A 58 -7.94 0.91 -9.54
N PHE A 59 -7.86 1.41 -8.30
CA PHE A 59 -8.95 1.22 -7.33
C PHE A 59 -10.27 1.85 -7.78
N MET A 60 -10.22 2.90 -8.61
CA MET A 60 -11.44 3.57 -9.12
C MET A 60 -12.23 2.67 -10.08
N PHE A 61 -11.57 1.73 -10.76
CA PHE A 61 -12.19 0.84 -11.74
C PHE A 61 -12.44 -0.57 -11.21
N PHE A 62 -11.56 -1.08 -10.35
CA PHE A 62 -11.62 -2.46 -9.84
C PHE A 62 -12.20 -2.57 -8.41
N GLY A 63 -12.40 -1.45 -7.73
CA GLY A 63 -12.89 -1.41 -6.35
C GLY A 63 -11.90 -1.98 -5.33
N LEU A 64 -12.39 -2.28 -4.13
CA LEU A 64 -11.58 -2.67 -2.97
C LEU A 64 -11.73 -4.16 -2.61
N HIS A 65 -12.18 -5.00 -3.54
CA HIS A 65 -12.48 -6.42 -3.30
C HIS A 65 -11.31 -7.21 -2.71
N VAL A 66 -10.07 -6.92 -3.13
CA VAL A 66 -8.87 -7.56 -2.58
C VAL A 66 -8.69 -7.18 -1.11
N ALA A 67 -8.83 -5.90 -0.77
CA ALA A 67 -8.72 -5.42 0.60
C ALA A 67 -9.81 -6.03 1.51
N GLU A 68 -11.04 -6.17 1.02
CA GLU A 68 -12.11 -6.85 1.76
C GLU A 68 -11.83 -8.33 1.99
N THR A 69 -11.31 -9.02 0.97
CA THR A 69 -10.99 -10.45 1.05
C THR A 69 -9.84 -10.69 2.04
N VAL A 70 -8.79 -9.87 1.99
CA VAL A 70 -7.66 -9.97 2.92
C VAL A 70 -8.06 -9.57 4.34
N GLY A 71 -8.83 -8.49 4.49
CA GLY A 71 -9.19 -7.93 5.79
C GLY A 71 -10.27 -8.70 6.55
N LYS A 72 -11.20 -9.38 5.86
CA LYS A 72 -12.31 -10.11 6.50
C LYS A 72 -12.35 -11.60 6.18
N GLY A 73 -11.76 -12.00 5.05
CA GLY A 73 -11.79 -13.40 4.59
C GLY A 73 -10.62 -14.24 5.08
N LEU A 74 -9.49 -13.62 5.45
CA LEU A 74 -8.27 -14.33 5.87
C LEU A 74 -7.90 -14.11 7.35
N VAL A 75 -8.27 -12.97 7.92
CA VAL A 75 -7.91 -12.61 9.31
C VAL A 75 -9.17 -12.56 10.17
N ASP A 76 -9.11 -13.16 11.36
CA ASP A 76 -10.16 -13.02 12.36
C ASP A 76 -10.15 -11.60 12.92
N VAL A 77 -11.16 -10.81 12.57
CA VAL A 77 -11.29 -9.40 12.96
C VAL A 77 -11.39 -9.22 14.47
N SER A 78 -11.82 -10.25 15.21
CA SER A 78 -11.99 -10.16 16.67
C SER A 78 -10.68 -10.00 17.44
N ILE A 79 -9.55 -10.41 16.84
CA ILE A 79 -8.21 -10.32 17.45
C ILE A 79 -7.37 -9.16 16.90
N VAL A 80 -7.88 -8.40 15.92
CA VAL A 80 -7.14 -7.31 15.29
C VAL A 80 -7.07 -6.12 16.24
N THR A 81 -5.87 -5.85 16.74
CA THR A 81 -5.57 -4.68 17.57
C THR A 81 -4.50 -3.80 16.90
N PRO A 82 -4.36 -2.51 17.26
CA PRO A 82 -3.30 -1.67 16.71
C PRO A 82 -1.89 -2.26 16.86
N ALA A 83 -1.63 -3.00 17.94
CA ALA A 83 -0.37 -3.70 18.16
C ALA A 83 -0.13 -4.81 17.12
N VAL A 84 -1.17 -5.57 16.77
CA VAL A 84 -1.10 -6.60 15.72
C VAL A 84 -0.84 -5.94 14.36
N ILE A 85 -1.52 -4.83 14.05
CA ILE A 85 -1.32 -4.09 12.81
C ILE A 85 0.14 -3.61 12.70
N PHE A 86 0.68 -2.99 13.75
CA PHE A 86 2.09 -2.56 13.78
C PHE A 86 3.08 -3.69 13.59
N SER A 87 2.80 -4.89 14.10
CA SER A 87 3.69 -6.05 13.93
C SER A 87 3.66 -6.64 12.51
N SER A 88 2.65 -6.28 11.71
CA SER A 88 2.43 -6.79 10.35
C SER A 88 2.83 -5.83 9.22
N LEU A 89 3.11 -4.56 9.56
CA LEU A 89 3.70 -3.55 8.68
C LEU A 89 5.22 -3.69 8.68
#